data_AF-A0A0F9GN06-F1
#
_entry.id   AF-A0A0F9GN06-F1
#
_cell.length_a   1.000
_cell.length_b   1.000
_cell.length_c   1.000
_cell.angle_alpha   90.00
_cell.angle_beta   90.00
_cell.angle_gamma   90.00
#
_symmetry.space_group_name_H-M   'P 1'
#
loop_
_entity.id
_entity.type
_entity.pdbx_description
1 polymer ?
#
loop_
_entity_poly.entity_id
_entity_poly.type
_entity_poly.pdbx_seq_one_letter_code
_entity_poly.pdbx_strand_id
1 'polypeptide(L)'
;MFIHYRKNGGYGSRIATFNNFDPYLYYGKAKSFWSGNVLYENTNTGFLKKNLRSTLLFKHPSPKNLNLWYKIIDGINPKSVIDPFIGSGTTAEVCTKLGIPWLGYEINEVYSQDINKRLKNCKKEPKQIQII
;
A
#
# COMPACT_ATOMS: atom_id res chain seq x y z
N MET A 1 -13.24 9.31 -4.99
CA MET A 1 -12.68 8.14 -5.72
C MET A 1 -11.27 8.49 -6.12
N PHE A 2 -10.28 7.66 -5.79
CA PHE A 2 -8.88 7.82 -6.17
C PHE A 2 -8.51 6.83 -7.26
N ILE A 3 -7.80 7.29 -8.28
CA ILE A 3 -7.24 6.42 -9.32
C ILE A 3 -5.74 6.33 -9.09
N HIS A 4 -5.22 5.12 -8.88
CA HIS A 4 -3.79 4.87 -8.86
C HIS A 4 -3.33 4.39 -10.23
N TYR A 5 -2.48 5.16 -10.91
CA TYR A 5 -1.91 4.75 -12.20
C TYR A 5 -0.58 4.00 -12.03
N ARG A 6 -0.46 2.82 -12.66
CA ARG A 6 0.74 1.98 -12.73
C ARG A 6 1.44 2.19 -14.08
N LYS A 7 2.66 2.72 -14.09
CA LYS A 7 3.40 2.95 -15.34
C LYS A 7 3.91 1.68 -16.02
N ASN A 8 4.13 0.59 -15.28
CA ASN A 8 4.79 -0.63 -15.76
C ASN A 8 3.89 -1.88 -15.68
N GLY A 9 2.59 -1.75 -15.95
CA GLY A 9 1.67 -2.89 -15.98
C GLY A 9 2.02 -3.85 -17.11
N GLY A 10 2.22 -5.13 -16.79
CA GLY A 10 2.42 -6.18 -17.78
C GLY A 10 1.13 -6.96 -17.97
N TYR A 11 0.68 -7.10 -19.22
CA TYR A 11 -0.57 -7.80 -19.53
C TYR A 11 -0.36 -8.83 -20.64
N GLY A 12 -1.11 -9.94 -20.55
CA GLY A 12 -1.04 -11.02 -21.54
C GLY A 12 -1.72 -10.70 -22.87
N SER A 13 -2.47 -9.60 -23.00
CA SER A 13 -3.19 -9.23 -24.21
C SER A 13 -3.01 -7.75 -24.57
N ARG A 14 -3.05 -7.43 -25.87
CA ARG A 14 -2.95 -6.05 -26.38
C ARG A 14 -4.06 -5.13 -25.87
N ILE A 15 -5.25 -5.68 -25.59
CA ILE A 15 -6.40 -4.90 -25.09
C ILE A 15 -6.26 -4.57 -23.60
N ALA A 16 -5.49 -5.36 -22.86
CA ALA A 16 -5.28 -5.14 -21.43
C ALA A 16 -4.23 -4.04 -21.14
N THR A 17 -3.56 -3.49 -22.17
CA THR A 17 -2.66 -2.32 -22.06
C THR A 17 -3.34 -1.09 -21.44
N PHE A 18 -4.67 -0.99 -21.51
CA PHE A 18 -5.46 0.08 -20.88
C PHE A 18 -5.73 -0.14 -19.38
N ASN A 19 -5.41 -1.30 -18.82
CA ASN A 19 -5.71 -1.66 -17.43
C ASN A 19 -4.61 -1.21 -16.43
N ASN A 20 -3.95 -0.10 -16.76
CA ASN A 20 -2.83 0.48 -15.99
C ASN A 20 -3.31 1.28 -14.76
N PHE A 21 -4.53 1.07 -14.28
CA PHE A 21 -5.04 1.77 -13.11
C PHE A 21 -5.69 0.82 -12.12
N ASP A 22 -5.51 1.12 -10.83
CA ASP A 22 -6.20 0.48 -9.71
C ASP A 22 -7.13 1.53 -9.07
N PRO A 23 -8.46 1.37 -9.14
CA PRO A 23 -9.39 2.29 -8.52
C PRO A 23 -9.51 2.04 -7.01
N TYR A 24 -9.51 3.11 -6.23
CA TYR A 24 -9.74 3.10 -4.79
C TYR A 24 -10.92 4.01 -4.44
N LEU A 25 -11.94 3.45 -3.79
CA LEU A 25 -13.05 4.24 -3.30
C LEU A 25 -12.67 4.88 -1.96
N TYR A 26 -12.96 6.17 -1.83
CA TYR A 26 -12.87 6.89 -0.57
C TYR A 26 -14.18 7.61 -0.31
N TYR A 27 -14.67 7.47 0.91
CA TYR A 27 -15.89 8.07 1.38
C TYR A 27 -15.70 8.49 2.85
N GLY A 28 -15.84 9.80 3.13
CA GLY A 28 -15.66 10.34 4.47
C GLY A 28 -15.23 11.80 4.50
N LYS A 29 -15.08 12.35 5.71
CA LYS A 29 -14.57 13.71 5.94
C LYS A 29 -13.04 13.68 5.88
N ALA A 30 -12.45 14.04 4.75
CA ALA A 30 -11.00 14.25 4.63
C ALA A 30 -10.64 15.62 5.20
N LYS A 31 -9.55 15.70 5.99
CA LYS A 31 -9.16 16.91 6.73
C LYS A 31 -8.46 17.97 5.87
N SER A 32 -8.71 18.02 4.56
CA SER A 32 -7.84 18.58 3.52
C SER A 32 -6.73 17.61 3.12
N PHE A 33 -7.00 16.77 2.13
CA PHE A 33 -5.91 16.13 1.41
C PHE A 33 -6.38 15.82 -0.02
N TRP A 34 -5.61 16.36 -0.97
CA TRP A 34 -5.76 16.28 -2.42
C TRP A 34 -6.74 17.29 -3.06
N SER A 35 -6.17 18.33 -3.67
CA SER A 35 -6.79 19.18 -4.70
C SER A 35 -7.02 18.43 -6.03
N GLY A 36 -7.12 17.10 -6.00
CA GLY A 36 -7.29 16.24 -7.18
C GLY A 36 -7.63 14.79 -6.82
N ASN A 37 -8.50 14.15 -7.59
CA ASN A 37 -8.98 12.78 -7.35
C ASN A 37 -8.03 11.68 -7.87
N VAL A 38 -6.76 12.00 -8.18
CA VAL A 38 -5.83 11.08 -8.87
C VAL A 38 -4.50 11.03 -8.14
N LEU A 39 -4.05 9.80 -7.80
CA LEU A 39 -2.76 9.54 -7.18
C LEU A 39 -1.85 8.87 -8.21
N TYR A 40 -0.76 9.55 -8.58
CA TYR A 40 0.25 8.97 -9.44
C TYR A 40 1.33 8.30 -8.60
N GLU A 41 1.46 6.99 -8.71
CA GLU A 41 2.52 6.23 -8.04
C GLU A 41 3.20 5.29 -9.02
N ASN A 42 4.50 5.48 -9.20
CA ASN A 42 5.30 4.63 -10.08
C ASN A 42 5.50 3.26 -9.42
N THR A 43 4.69 2.28 -9.79
CA THR A 43 4.94 0.89 -9.41
C THR A 43 5.81 0.22 -10.46
N ASN A 44 6.99 -0.27 -10.06
CA ASN A 44 7.76 -1.21 -10.87
C ASN A 44 7.10 -2.59 -10.78
N THR A 45 6.22 -2.88 -11.73
CA THR A 45 5.58 -4.19 -11.92
C THR A 45 6.15 -4.88 -13.18
N GLY A 46 6.01 -6.20 -13.29
CA GLY A 46 6.42 -6.97 -14.48
C GLY A 46 7.92 -7.31 -14.57
N PHE A 47 8.49 -7.32 -15.79
CA PHE A 47 9.86 -7.76 -16.08
C PHE A 47 10.94 -6.96 -15.31
N LEU A 48 10.63 -5.72 -14.91
CA LEU A 48 11.48 -4.87 -14.07
C LEU A 48 11.55 -5.31 -12.60
N LYS A 49 10.66 -6.22 -12.13
CA LYS A 49 10.77 -6.87 -10.81
C LYS A 49 11.82 -7.98 -10.77
N LYS A 50 12.30 -8.49 -11.92
CA LYS A 50 13.18 -9.67 -11.97
C LYS A 50 14.49 -9.48 -11.18
N ASN A 51 14.90 -8.22 -10.97
CA ASN A 51 16.07 -7.83 -10.17
C ASN A 51 15.74 -7.15 -8.83
N LEU A 52 14.46 -6.89 -8.51
CA LEU A 52 14.06 -6.40 -7.18
C LEU A 52 13.76 -7.61 -6.28
N ARG A 53 14.77 -8.00 -5.49
CA ARG A 53 14.71 -9.02 -4.41
C ARG A 53 13.42 -8.94 -3.57
N SER A 54 12.81 -7.77 -3.43
CA SER A 54 11.64 -7.49 -2.59
C SER A 54 10.33 -8.19 -3.00
N THR A 55 10.21 -8.68 -4.23
CA THR A 55 8.92 -9.23 -4.72
C THR A 55 8.89 -10.75 -4.79
N LEU A 56 10.06 -11.39 -4.69
CA LEU A 56 10.22 -12.83 -4.42
C LEU A 56 10.14 -13.16 -2.90
N LEU A 57 9.95 -12.14 -2.05
CA LEU A 57 10.05 -12.26 -0.58
C LEU A 57 8.72 -12.58 0.11
N PHE A 58 7.59 -12.26 -0.53
CA PHE A 58 6.25 -12.41 0.01
C PHE A 58 5.47 -13.48 -0.76
N LYS A 59 4.72 -14.31 -0.03
CA LYS A 59 3.88 -15.38 -0.57
C LYS A 59 2.58 -14.86 -1.17
N HIS A 60 2.09 -13.72 -0.69
CA HIS A 60 0.87 -13.11 -1.21
C HIS A 60 1.07 -12.61 -2.66
N PRO A 61 0.17 -12.95 -3.60
CA PRO A 61 0.33 -12.62 -5.02
C PRO A 61 0.17 -11.13 -5.33
N SER A 62 -0.62 -10.42 -4.53
CA SER A 62 -0.99 -9.01 -4.76
C SER A 62 -0.68 -8.10 -3.55
N PRO A 63 0.59 -7.98 -3.14
CA PRO A 63 0.96 -7.09 -2.05
C PRO A 63 0.74 -5.63 -2.51
N LYS A 64 0.03 -4.84 -1.69
CA LYS A 64 -0.18 -3.41 -1.97
C LYS A 64 1.16 -2.66 -1.98
N ASN A 65 1.28 -1.65 -2.83
CA ASN A 65 2.47 -0.81 -2.88
C ASN A 65 2.60 -0.01 -1.57
N LEU A 66 3.76 -0.14 -0.92
CA LEU A 66 4.00 0.45 0.39
C LEU A 66 3.93 1.99 0.38
N ASN A 67 4.54 2.64 -0.62
CA ASN A 67 4.60 4.10 -0.71
C ASN A 67 3.22 4.70 -0.96
N LEU A 68 2.43 4.08 -1.84
CA LEU A 68 1.04 4.48 -2.09
C LEU A 68 0.21 4.38 -0.80
N TRP A 69 0.30 3.25 -0.11
CA TRP A 69 -0.45 3.02 1.13
C TRP A 69 -0.02 4.01 2.23
N TYR A 70 1.27 4.31 2.32
CA TYR A 70 1.80 5.33 3.22
C TYR A 70 1.18 6.70 2.95
N LYS A 71 1.22 7.19 1.70
CA LYS A 71 0.64 8.48 1.32
C LYS A 71 -0.87 8.57 1.60
N ILE A 72 -1.60 7.47 1.37
CA ILE A 72 -3.04 7.42 1.62
C ILE A 72 -3.32 7.51 3.13
N ILE A 73 -2.68 6.67 3.94
CA ILE A 73 -2.96 6.60 5.38
C ILE A 73 -2.46 7.87 6.09
N ASP A 74 -1.25 8.34 5.78
CA ASP A 74 -0.70 9.58 6.33
C ASP A 74 -1.59 10.79 5.95
N GLY A 75 -2.04 10.83 4.70
CA GLY A 75 -2.93 11.86 4.19
C GLY A 75 -4.32 11.91 4.81
N ILE A 76 -4.91 10.74 5.06
CA ILE A 76 -6.18 10.64 5.79
C ILE A 76 -5.98 11.00 7.27
N ASN A 77 -4.79 10.73 7.82
CA ASN A 77 -4.43 10.89 9.22
C ASN A 77 -5.49 10.33 10.18
N PRO A 78 -5.85 9.04 10.06
CA PRO A 78 -6.90 8.43 10.87
C PRO A 78 -6.45 8.25 12.33
N LYS A 79 -7.42 8.21 13.25
CA LYS A 79 -7.16 7.85 14.66
C LYS A 79 -6.76 6.39 14.83
N SER A 80 -7.33 5.51 14.00
CA SER A 80 -7.05 4.08 13.97
C SER A 80 -7.48 3.49 12.63
N VAL A 81 -6.95 2.32 12.27
CA VAL A 81 -7.26 1.64 11.00
C VAL A 81 -7.75 0.21 11.25
N ILE A 82 -8.78 -0.22 10.52
CA ILE A 82 -9.21 -1.62 10.48
C ILE A 82 -9.07 -2.11 9.04
N ASP A 83 -8.38 -3.23 8.85
CA ASP A 83 -8.23 -3.89 7.56
C ASP A 83 -8.74 -5.35 7.64
N PRO A 84 -9.98 -5.62 7.19
CA PRO A 84 -10.56 -6.96 7.27
C PRO A 84 -9.91 -7.98 6.31
N PHE A 85 -9.10 -7.53 5.36
CA PHE A 85 -8.44 -8.37 4.34
C PHE A 85 -6.99 -7.93 4.19
N ILE A 86 -6.23 -8.02 5.28
CA ILE A 86 -4.92 -7.36 5.38
C ILE A 86 -3.85 -7.97 4.47
N GLY A 87 -4.07 -9.21 3.98
CA GLY A 87 -3.22 -9.86 2.99
C GLY A 87 -1.78 -9.98 3.49
N SER A 88 -0.85 -9.43 2.69
CA SER A 88 0.57 -9.42 3.03
C SER A 88 0.96 -8.51 4.21
N GLY A 89 0.05 -7.74 4.79
CA GLY A 89 0.35 -6.87 5.93
C GLY A 89 0.82 -5.45 5.60
N THR A 90 0.63 -4.95 4.36
CA THR A 90 1.09 -3.60 3.98
C THR A 90 0.45 -2.52 4.88
N THR A 91 -0.84 -2.65 5.19
CA THR A 91 -1.57 -1.73 6.07
C THR A 91 -0.98 -1.71 7.48
N ALA A 92 -0.68 -2.89 8.04
CA ALA A 92 -0.05 -3.05 9.35
C ALA A 92 1.32 -2.36 9.41
N GLU A 93 2.17 -2.57 8.40
CA GLU A 93 3.50 -1.96 8.33
C GLU A 93 3.41 -0.43 8.32
N VAL A 94 2.55 0.14 7.46
CA VAL A 94 2.37 1.60 7.36
C VAL A 94 1.82 2.18 8.65
N CYS A 95 0.78 1.57 9.23
CA CYS A 95 0.21 2.05 10.49
C CYS A 95 1.24 2.00 11.63
N THR A 96 2.04 0.93 11.71
CA THR A 96 3.11 0.80 12.70
C THR A 96 4.18 1.89 12.53
N LYS A 97 4.61 2.17 11.29
CA LYS A 97 5.55 3.27 10.98
C LYS A 97 5.02 4.63 11.39
N LEU A 98 3.76 4.92 11.08
CA LEU A 98 3.09 6.19 11.42
C LEU A 98 2.72 6.30 12.91
N GLY A 99 2.78 5.20 13.65
CA GLY A 99 2.32 5.11 15.03
C GLY A 99 0.80 5.23 15.17
N ILE A 100 0.05 4.76 14.17
CA ILE A 100 -1.40 4.71 14.14
C ILE A 100 -1.84 3.32 14.63
N PRO A 101 -2.71 3.22 15.64
CA PRO A 101 -3.29 1.94 16.07
C PRO A 101 -4.03 1.24 14.92
N TRP A 102 -3.88 -0.07 14.80
CA TRP A 102 -4.52 -0.84 13.75
C TRP A 102 -5.01 -2.21 14.20
N LEU A 103 -6.00 -2.74 13.50
CA LEU A 103 -6.53 -4.10 13.64
C LEU A 103 -6.67 -4.73 12.26
N GLY A 104 -6.13 -5.94 12.08
CA GLY A 104 -6.09 -6.62 10.79
C GLY A 104 -6.59 -8.06 10.88
N TYR A 105 -7.30 -8.53 9.86
CA TYR A 105 -7.73 -9.92 9.75
C TYR A 105 -7.19 -10.54 8.44
N GLU A 106 -6.70 -11.79 8.55
CA GLU A 106 -6.28 -12.61 7.42
C GLU A 106 -6.65 -14.06 7.73
N ILE A 107 -7.45 -14.69 6.86
CA ILE A 107 -7.91 -16.07 7.05
C ILE A 107 -6.88 -17.08 6.54
N ASN A 108 -6.04 -16.69 5.57
CA ASN A 108 -5.06 -17.56 4.98
C ASN A 108 -3.74 -17.49 5.77
N GLU A 109 -3.45 -18.56 6.50
CA GLU A 109 -2.23 -18.71 7.31
C GLU A 109 -0.94 -18.55 6.50
N VAL A 110 -0.96 -18.84 5.19
CA VAL A 110 0.21 -18.64 4.32
C VAL A 110 0.56 -17.15 4.20
N TYR A 111 -0.45 -16.28 4.13
CA TYR A 111 -0.28 -14.84 4.00
C TYR A 111 0.01 -14.17 5.34
N SER A 112 -0.47 -14.73 6.46
CA SER A 112 -0.15 -14.22 7.80
C SER A 112 1.35 -14.25 8.11
N GLN A 113 2.10 -15.19 7.52
CA GLN A 113 3.57 -15.24 7.63
C GLN A 113 4.25 -13.99 7.06
N ASP A 114 3.69 -13.39 6.01
CA ASP A 114 4.22 -12.16 5.40
C ASP A 114 4.03 -10.96 6.34
N ILE A 115 2.92 -10.93 7.09
CA ILE A 115 2.65 -9.91 8.12
C ILE A 115 3.74 -9.95 9.19
N ASN A 116 4.03 -11.14 9.73
CA ASN A 116 5.07 -11.33 10.75
C ASN A 116 6.44 -10.87 10.25
N LYS A 117 6.79 -11.19 8.99
CA LYS A 117 8.04 -10.72 8.36
C LYS A 117 8.12 -9.20 8.29
N ARG A 118 7.02 -8.52 7.90
CA ARG A 118 6.98 -7.05 7.87
C ARG A 118 7.17 -6.45 9.25
N LEU A 119 6.45 -6.99 10.25
CA LEU A 119 6.42 -6.43 11.60
C LEU A 119 7.70 -6.69 12.40
N LYS A 120 8.43 -7.78 12.14
CA LYS A 120 9.61 -8.18 12.92
C LYS A 120 10.64 -7.06 13.14
N ASN A 121 10.84 -6.20 12.15
CA ASN A 121 11.76 -5.06 12.22
C ASN A 121 11.06 -3.71 11.97
N CYS A 122 9.72 -3.68 12.00
CA CYS A 122 8.96 -2.46 11.78
C CYS A 122 9.04 -1.58 13.03
N LYS A 123 9.68 -0.43 12.91
CA LYS A 123 9.76 0.58 13.98
C LYS A 123 8.96 1.80 13.58
N LYS A 124 8.42 2.49 14.58
CA LYS A 124 7.80 3.81 14.39
C LYS A 124 8.84 4.75 13.81
N GLU A 125 8.51 5.41 12.70
CA GLU A 125 9.39 6.37 12.07
C GLU A 125 9.38 7.67 12.89
N PRO A 126 10.55 8.28 13.15
CA PRO A 126 10.58 9.59 13.78
C PRO A 126 9.90 10.58 12.83
N LYS A 127 8.87 11.28 13.32
CA LYS A 127 8.24 12.35 12.54
C LYS A 127 9.30 13.40 12.26
N GLN A 128 9.68 13.54 10.98
CA GLN A 128 10.64 14.55 10.57
C GLN A 128 9.97 15.91 10.75
N ILE A 129 10.41 16.67 11.76
CA ILE A 129 9.95 18.04 11.97
C ILE A 129 10.63 18.86 10.88
N GLN A 130 9.87 19.23 9.84
CA GLN A 130 10.34 20.29 8.93
C GLN A 130 10.38 21.58 9.73
N ILE A 131 11.57 22.00 10.12
CA ILE A 131 11.82 23.36 10.59
C ILE A 131 11.72 24.23 9.35
N ILE A 132 10.70 25.09 9.32
CA ILE A 132 10.47 26.10 8.29
C ILE A 132 11.50 27.21 8.47
#